data_AF-A0A536K836-F1
#
_entry.id   AF-A0A536K836-F1
#
_cell.length_a   1.000
_cell.length_b   1.000
_cell.length_c   1.000
_cell.angle_alpha   90.00
_cell.angle_beta   90.00
_cell.angle_gamma   90.00
#
_symmetry.space_group_name_H-M   'P 1'
#
loop_
_entity.id
_entity.type
_entity.pdbx_description
1 polymer ?
#
loop_
_entity_poly.entity_id
_entity_poly.type
_entity_poly.pdbx_seq_one_letter_code
_entity_poly.pdbx_strand_id
1 'polypeptide(L)'
;MSRPGAVVEVDRNTPPTLFHFGEGFRLESLPLGARILYPPDPIDPIPHPERAIRRALTKPLDDDPLKGLLRPNMKLTIAFDDLSLPLPPMAAPDVRQLVIEEVTLSRRAAESDLVIYVNLTLVPMDGGHKSMATGLGSYRSVRPHHNVKTLLASRSYMHPPDSALHHSCIRQGQLIEDAVRVFHIETSVNNHAFPAIANFLQKRETDWTTSDQVQFLAMKQFTDYAPPSFKRTIFHSMRAPYGLTGVHAGQVDAVHDKTLEAVRRQMTVEVDG
;
A
#
# COMPACT_ATOMS: atom_id res chain seq x y z
N MET A 1 -15.79 -11.98 11.39
CA MET A 1 -15.09 -12.29 10.12
C MET A 1 -15.34 -11.13 9.18
N SER A 2 -14.30 -10.59 8.55
CA SER A 2 -14.39 -9.55 7.52
C SER A 2 -15.20 -10.05 6.32
N ARG A 3 -16.09 -9.24 5.76
CA ARG A 3 -16.89 -9.63 4.59
C ARG A 3 -16.00 -9.70 3.34
N PRO A 4 -16.22 -10.67 2.43
CA PRO A 4 -15.51 -10.71 1.16
C PRO A 4 -15.91 -9.53 0.28
N GLY A 5 -15.11 -9.29 -0.77
CA GLY A 5 -15.46 -8.35 -1.82
C GLY A 5 -16.77 -8.78 -2.50
N ALA A 6 -17.45 -7.82 -3.11
CA ALA A 6 -18.76 -8.04 -3.71
C ALA A 6 -18.87 -7.35 -5.06
N VAL A 7 -19.57 -8.01 -5.98
CA VAL A 7 -20.06 -7.40 -7.23
C VAL A 7 -21.56 -7.23 -7.08
N VAL A 8 -22.02 -5.99 -7.14
CA VAL A 8 -23.45 -5.64 -7.06
C VAL A 8 -23.90 -5.18 -8.44
N GLU A 9 -24.83 -5.90 -9.04
CA GLU A 9 -25.50 -5.43 -10.26
C GLU A 9 -26.62 -4.47 -9.90
N VAL A 10 -26.65 -3.32 -10.57
CA VAL A 10 -27.59 -2.24 -10.30
C VAL A 10 -28.97 -2.61 -10.83
N ASP A 11 -29.94 -2.67 -9.93
CA ASP A 11 -31.34 -2.91 -10.20
C ASP A 11 -32.22 -1.71 -9.77
N ARG A 12 -33.55 -1.87 -9.86
CA ARG A 12 -34.51 -0.80 -9.50
C ARG A 12 -34.54 -0.46 -8.00
N ASN A 13 -34.02 -1.33 -7.14
CA ASN A 13 -34.02 -1.16 -5.69
C ASN A 13 -32.65 -0.73 -5.17
N THR A 14 -31.65 -0.67 -6.04
CA THR A 14 -30.28 -0.28 -5.69
C THR A 14 -30.27 1.21 -5.32
N PRO A 15 -29.79 1.57 -4.11
CA PRO A 15 -29.71 2.97 -3.70
C PRO A 15 -28.65 3.73 -4.53
N PRO A 16 -28.72 5.07 -4.60
CA PRO A 16 -27.65 5.87 -5.18
C PRO A 16 -26.29 5.54 -4.55
N THR A 17 -25.26 5.45 -5.39
CA THR A 17 -23.90 5.11 -5.00
C THR A 17 -23.13 6.36 -4.60
N LEU A 18 -22.34 6.27 -3.53
CA LEU A 18 -21.46 7.32 -3.07
C LEU A 18 -20.20 7.43 -3.95
N PHE A 19 -19.93 8.64 -4.42
CA PHE A 19 -18.69 8.99 -5.10
C PHE A 19 -17.95 10.08 -4.32
N HIS A 20 -16.65 9.87 -4.11
CA HIS A 20 -15.75 10.93 -3.66
C HIS A 20 -15.60 11.98 -4.77
N PHE A 21 -15.75 13.26 -4.42
CA PHE A 21 -15.63 14.37 -5.37
C PHE A 21 -14.92 15.56 -4.71
N GLY A 22 -13.59 15.62 -4.86
CA GLY A 22 -12.74 16.56 -4.12
C GLY A 22 -12.86 16.36 -2.62
N GLU A 23 -12.86 17.44 -1.84
CA GLU A 23 -13.23 17.43 -0.41
C GLU A 23 -14.76 17.44 -0.24
N GLY A 24 -15.41 16.39 -0.75
CA GLY A 24 -16.86 16.25 -0.78
C GLY A 24 -17.33 14.93 -1.35
N PHE A 25 -18.66 14.78 -1.43
CA PHE A 25 -19.32 13.55 -1.84
C PHE A 25 -20.45 13.84 -2.81
N ARG A 26 -20.73 12.89 -3.69
CA ARG A 26 -21.93 12.85 -4.53
C ARG A 26 -22.65 11.53 -4.34
N LEU A 27 -23.98 11.55 -4.38
CA LEU A 27 -24.79 10.35 -4.48
C LEU A 27 -25.38 10.32 -5.88
N GLU A 28 -25.02 9.32 -6.66
CA GLU A 28 -25.41 9.23 -8.06
C GLU A 28 -26.14 7.91 -8.31
N SER A 29 -27.23 7.97 -9.07
CA SER A 29 -27.91 6.76 -9.55
C SER A 29 -27.17 6.22 -10.76
N LEU A 30 -26.85 4.93 -10.74
CA LEU A 30 -26.17 4.26 -11.84
C LEU A 30 -27.19 3.61 -12.79
N PRO A 31 -26.82 3.40 -14.08
CA PRO A 31 -27.70 2.70 -15.03
C PRO A 31 -28.01 1.26 -14.58
N LEU A 32 -29.21 0.78 -14.90
CA LEU A 32 -29.58 -0.62 -14.68
C LEU A 32 -28.61 -1.56 -15.41
N GLY A 33 -28.21 -2.65 -14.74
CA GLY A 33 -27.23 -3.62 -15.24
C GLY A 33 -25.77 -3.18 -15.10
N ALA A 34 -25.49 -1.96 -14.60
CA ALA A 34 -24.13 -1.59 -14.22
C ALA A 34 -23.65 -2.48 -13.07
N ARG A 35 -22.34 -2.78 -13.02
CA ARG A 35 -21.73 -3.59 -11.95
C ARG A 35 -20.86 -2.70 -11.06
N ILE A 36 -21.16 -2.67 -9.77
CA ILE A 36 -20.37 -1.98 -8.76
C ILE A 36 -19.48 -3.01 -8.06
N LEU A 37 -18.17 -2.75 -8.04
CA LEU A 37 -17.20 -3.61 -7.38
C LEU A 37 -16.84 -2.98 -6.03
N TYR A 38 -17.13 -3.69 -4.94
CA TYR A 38 -16.74 -3.29 -3.59
C TYR A 38 -15.61 -4.19 -3.09
N PRO A 39 -14.52 -3.61 -2.53
CA PRO A 39 -13.45 -4.39 -1.96
C PRO A 39 -13.92 -5.15 -0.71
N PRO A 40 -13.20 -6.21 -0.29
CA PRO A 40 -13.38 -6.82 1.03
C PRO A 40 -13.31 -5.80 2.16
N ASP A 41 -14.01 -6.09 3.26
CA ASP A 41 -13.85 -5.33 4.50
C ASP A 41 -12.39 -5.38 5.00
N PRO A 42 -11.95 -4.36 5.76
CA PRO A 42 -10.68 -4.44 6.46
C PRO A 42 -10.57 -5.67 7.32
N ILE A 43 -9.48 -6.39 7.12
CA ILE A 43 -9.11 -7.51 7.97
C ILE A 43 -8.56 -6.98 9.30
N ASP A 44 -8.76 -7.79 10.34
CA ASP A 44 -8.22 -7.48 11.66
C ASP A 44 -6.69 -7.44 11.62
N PRO A 45 -6.06 -6.44 12.26
CA PRO A 45 -4.62 -6.38 12.37
C PRO A 45 -4.08 -7.53 13.23
N ILE A 46 -2.80 -7.84 13.05
CA ILE A 46 -2.13 -8.84 13.88
C ILE A 46 -2.07 -8.36 15.35
N PRO A 47 -2.47 -9.19 16.34
CA PRO A 47 -2.62 -8.72 17.73
C PRO A 47 -1.33 -8.26 18.41
N HIS A 48 -0.18 -8.82 18.03
CA HIS A 48 1.12 -8.56 18.66
C HIS A 48 2.17 -8.21 17.60
N PRO A 49 2.10 -7.00 17.00
CA PRO A 49 2.95 -6.61 15.88
C PRO A 49 4.44 -6.69 16.22
N GLU A 50 4.84 -6.23 17.41
CA GLU A 50 6.24 -6.32 17.88
C GLU A 50 6.77 -7.75 17.96
N ARG A 51 5.91 -8.71 18.34
CA ARG A 51 6.28 -10.13 18.40
C ARG A 51 6.41 -10.71 17.00
N ALA A 52 5.52 -10.30 16.08
CA ALA A 52 5.59 -10.71 14.69
C ALA A 52 6.85 -10.19 14.00
N ILE A 53 7.21 -8.91 14.22
CA ILE A 53 8.46 -8.30 13.72
C ILE A 53 9.67 -9.07 14.26
N ARG A 54 9.76 -9.27 15.59
CA ARG A 54 10.85 -10.06 16.19
C ARG A 54 10.97 -11.47 15.61
N ARG A 55 9.83 -12.12 15.32
CA ARG A 55 9.81 -13.44 14.66
C ARG A 55 10.35 -13.36 13.25
N ALA A 56 9.92 -12.39 12.44
CA ALA A 56 10.40 -12.23 11.06
C ALA A 56 11.93 -12.01 11.01
N LEU A 57 12.48 -11.20 11.92
CA LEU A 57 13.92 -10.94 11.98
C LEU A 57 14.75 -12.14 12.45
N THR A 58 14.17 -13.02 13.26
CA THR A 58 14.87 -14.20 13.84
C THR A 58 14.66 -15.48 13.05
N LYS A 59 13.61 -15.55 12.23
CA LYS A 59 13.27 -16.67 11.35
C LYS A 59 12.88 -16.11 9.97
N PRO A 60 13.85 -15.52 9.24
CA PRO A 60 13.57 -14.97 7.92
C PRO A 60 13.30 -16.09 6.91
N LEU A 61 12.67 -15.70 5.79
CA LEU A 61 12.40 -16.55 4.66
C LEU A 61 13.66 -16.62 3.78
N ASP A 62 14.15 -17.84 3.55
CA ASP A 62 15.28 -18.14 2.67
C ASP A 62 16.53 -17.26 2.90
N ASP A 63 16.79 -16.94 4.18
CA ASP A 63 17.90 -16.08 4.61
C ASP A 63 18.44 -16.50 5.99
N ASP A 64 19.61 -15.97 6.36
CA ASP A 64 20.14 -16.05 7.71
C ASP A 64 19.43 -15.05 8.64
N PRO A 65 19.22 -15.38 9.92
CA PRO A 65 18.68 -14.44 10.90
C PRO A 65 19.45 -13.12 10.92
N LEU A 66 18.76 -11.98 11.05
CA LEU A 66 19.38 -10.66 10.95
C LEU A 66 20.60 -10.52 11.88
N LYS A 67 20.50 -11.06 13.10
CA LYS A 67 21.60 -11.04 14.07
C LYS A 67 22.87 -11.75 13.56
N GLY A 68 22.73 -12.80 12.76
CA GLY A 68 23.84 -13.53 12.15
C GLY A 68 24.53 -12.77 11.03
N LEU A 69 23.83 -11.83 10.39
CA LEU A 69 24.38 -10.99 9.31
C LEU A 69 25.24 -9.83 9.85
N LEU A 70 24.99 -9.40 11.10
CA LEU A 70 25.66 -8.25 11.70
C LEU A 70 27.06 -8.60 12.21
N ARG A 71 28.05 -7.77 11.88
CA ARG A 71 29.46 -7.93 12.27
C ARG A 71 30.04 -6.61 12.80
N PRO A 72 31.01 -6.64 13.74
CA PRO A 72 31.72 -5.44 14.14
C PRO A 72 32.35 -4.71 12.95
N ASN A 73 32.33 -3.37 12.98
CA ASN A 73 32.90 -2.47 11.95
C ASN A 73 32.26 -2.54 10.55
N MET A 74 31.07 -3.14 10.39
CA MET A 74 30.36 -3.14 9.12
C MET A 74 29.79 -1.76 8.75
N LYS A 75 29.74 -1.45 7.46
CA LYS A 75 28.94 -0.33 6.92
C LYS A 75 27.50 -0.80 6.72
N LEU A 76 26.60 -0.25 7.52
CA LEU A 76 25.16 -0.58 7.50
C LEU A 76 24.35 0.60 6.97
N THR A 77 23.47 0.32 6.00
CA THR A 77 22.42 1.23 5.56
C THR A 77 21.04 0.65 5.90
N ILE A 78 20.15 1.47 6.44
CA ILE A 78 18.74 1.12 6.67
C ILE A 78 17.88 2.12 5.89
N ALA A 79 17.09 1.63 4.94
CA ALA A 79 16.22 2.42 4.08
C ALA A 79 14.74 2.15 4.41
N PHE A 80 13.91 3.18 4.24
CA PHE A 80 12.46 3.10 4.44
C PHE A 80 11.75 3.67 3.21
N ASP A 81 10.63 3.05 2.83
CA ASP A 81 9.76 3.58 1.77
C ASP A 81 9.23 4.98 2.12
N ASP A 82 9.11 5.83 1.11
CA ASP A 82 8.21 6.97 1.15
C ASP A 82 6.79 6.56 0.73
N LEU A 83 5.79 7.38 1.07
CA LEU A 83 4.43 7.17 0.59
C LEU A 83 4.30 7.83 -0.76
N SER A 84 4.43 7.02 -1.80
CA SER A 84 4.27 7.42 -3.20
C SER A 84 2.80 7.41 -3.68
N LEU A 85 1.85 7.16 -2.78
CA LEU A 85 0.40 7.09 -3.05
C LEU A 85 -0.38 8.18 -2.29
N PRO A 86 -1.44 8.77 -2.88
CA PRO A 86 -2.30 9.74 -2.21
C PRO A 86 -3.23 9.04 -1.21
N LEU A 87 -2.69 8.65 -0.07
CA LEU A 87 -3.44 8.00 1.00
C LEU A 87 -3.95 9.03 2.02
N PRO A 88 -5.04 8.72 2.75
CA PRO A 88 -5.34 9.41 4.00
C PRO A 88 -4.07 9.46 4.85
N PRO A 89 -3.67 10.64 5.35
CA PRO A 89 -2.38 10.75 6.02
C PRO A 89 -2.30 9.81 7.22
N MET A 90 -1.13 9.22 7.44
CA MET A 90 -0.88 8.35 8.59
C MET A 90 -0.73 9.17 9.88
N ALA A 91 -1.19 8.63 11.01
CA ALA A 91 -0.99 9.26 12.31
C ALA A 91 0.51 9.27 12.67
N ALA A 92 0.99 10.35 13.27
CA ALA A 92 2.40 10.52 13.60
C ALA A 92 2.84 9.63 14.79
N PRO A 93 4.14 9.28 14.90
CA PRO A 93 5.22 9.63 13.97
C PRO A 93 5.14 8.85 12.66
N ASP A 94 5.52 9.49 11.54
CA ASP A 94 5.60 8.81 10.25
C ASP A 94 7.03 8.84 9.71
N VAL A 95 7.45 7.72 9.11
CA VAL A 95 8.83 7.31 8.80
C VAL A 95 9.55 8.22 7.79
N ARG A 96 8.79 9.07 7.09
CA ARG A 96 9.21 9.87 5.95
C ARG A 96 9.90 11.19 6.31
N GLN A 97 9.66 11.71 7.52
CA GLN A 97 10.18 13.01 7.96
C GLN A 97 11.72 13.03 8.14
N LEU A 98 12.40 11.89 7.94
CA LEU A 98 13.81 11.72 8.29
C LEU A 98 14.78 11.67 7.09
N VAL A 99 14.33 11.62 5.82
CA VAL A 99 15.17 11.03 4.75
C VAL A 99 15.30 11.78 3.40
N ILE A 100 14.48 12.78 3.05
CA ILE A 100 14.12 12.95 1.61
C ILE A 100 14.99 13.81 0.66
N GLU A 101 16.24 14.15 0.94
CA GLU A 101 17.08 14.80 -0.09
C GLU A 101 18.39 14.04 -0.28
N GLU A 102 18.39 13.05 -1.18
CA GLU A 102 19.44 12.76 -2.16
C GLU A 102 19.19 11.43 -2.90
N VAL A 103 19.85 11.32 -4.06
CA VAL A 103 20.45 10.14 -4.70
C VAL A 103 19.90 9.41 -5.94
N THR A 104 20.84 9.25 -6.89
CA THR A 104 21.15 8.05 -7.67
C THR A 104 21.65 6.89 -6.80
N LEU A 105 21.25 5.61 -6.98
CA LEU A 105 21.58 4.44 -6.10
C LEU A 105 22.54 4.84 -5.00
N SER A 106 21.97 5.19 -3.83
CA SER A 106 22.70 5.85 -2.77
C SER A 106 24.12 5.32 -2.70
N ARG A 107 25.13 6.13 -3.05
CA ARG A 107 26.54 5.67 -3.03
C ARG A 107 26.86 5.01 -1.69
N ARG A 108 26.25 5.54 -0.63
CA ARG A 108 26.24 4.99 0.73
C ARG A 108 25.64 3.58 0.82
N ALA A 109 24.51 3.31 0.15
CA ALA A 109 23.94 1.96 0.06
C ALA A 109 24.84 1.02 -0.76
N ALA A 110 25.41 1.47 -1.87
CA ALA A 110 26.30 0.65 -2.71
C ALA A 110 27.63 0.28 -2.04
N GLU A 111 28.14 1.13 -1.15
CA GLU A 111 29.37 0.89 -0.37
C GLU A 111 29.11 0.16 0.97
N SER A 112 27.88 -0.27 1.25
CA SER A 112 27.53 -0.96 2.49
C SER A 112 27.85 -2.45 2.42
N ASP A 113 28.21 -3.05 3.56
CA ASP A 113 28.32 -4.51 3.69
C ASP A 113 26.94 -5.17 3.79
N LEU A 114 25.94 -4.41 4.25
CA LEU A 114 24.54 -4.80 4.35
C LEU A 114 23.62 -3.59 4.17
N VAL A 115 22.58 -3.77 3.35
CA VAL A 115 21.43 -2.86 3.27
C VAL A 115 20.22 -3.57 3.87
N ILE A 116 19.56 -2.95 4.84
CA ILE A 116 18.25 -3.38 5.32
C ILE A 116 17.21 -2.48 4.66
N TYR A 117 16.29 -3.07 3.90
CA TYR A 117 15.21 -2.31 3.28
C TYR A 117 13.89 -2.61 3.97
N VAL A 118 13.24 -1.58 4.52
CA VAL A 118 11.95 -1.69 5.20
C VAL A 118 10.88 -1.04 4.33
N ASN A 119 9.94 -1.86 3.87
CA ASN A 119 8.93 -1.45 2.91
C ASN A 119 7.53 -1.41 3.54
N LEU A 120 6.63 -0.66 2.91
CA LEU A 120 5.19 -0.71 3.14
C LEU A 120 4.46 -1.07 1.84
N THR A 121 4.06 -2.33 1.70
CA THR A 121 3.32 -2.85 0.55
C THR A 121 1.82 -2.63 0.74
N LEU A 122 1.27 -1.66 0.02
CA LEU A 122 -0.17 -1.36 0.03
C LEU A 122 -0.91 -1.94 -1.16
N VAL A 123 -0.22 -2.02 -2.31
CA VAL A 123 -0.71 -2.64 -3.53
C VAL A 123 0.35 -3.60 -4.07
N PRO A 124 -0.01 -4.56 -4.96
CA PRO A 124 0.92 -5.58 -5.45
C PRO A 124 2.06 -5.01 -6.29
N MET A 125 1.93 -3.75 -6.71
CA MET A 125 2.98 -3.03 -7.40
C MET A 125 4.12 -2.61 -6.46
N ASP A 126 3.87 -2.49 -5.15
CA ASP A 126 4.87 -2.06 -4.16
C ASP A 126 5.74 -3.22 -3.68
N GLY A 127 6.87 -2.92 -3.04
CA GLY A 127 7.76 -3.94 -2.49
C GLY A 127 8.60 -4.69 -3.53
N GLY A 128 9.18 -5.79 -3.08
CA GLY A 128 10.07 -6.65 -3.85
C GLY A 128 11.26 -5.90 -4.43
N HIS A 129 11.69 -6.33 -5.60
CA HIS A 129 12.81 -5.69 -6.31
C HIS A 129 12.53 -4.23 -6.73
N LYS A 130 11.28 -3.78 -6.76
CA LYS A 130 10.94 -2.37 -7.06
C LYS A 130 11.51 -1.44 -5.99
N SER A 131 11.44 -1.82 -4.71
CA SER A 131 11.97 -1.03 -3.58
C SER A 131 13.41 -0.57 -3.81
N MET A 132 14.31 -1.47 -4.20
CA MET A 132 15.70 -1.11 -4.50
C MET A 132 15.85 -0.40 -5.85
N ALA A 133 15.17 -0.89 -6.90
CA ALA A 133 15.31 -0.37 -8.26
C ALA A 133 14.78 1.06 -8.41
N THR A 134 13.74 1.42 -7.66
CA THR A 134 13.08 2.73 -7.73
C THR A 134 13.31 3.60 -6.50
N GLY A 135 13.25 3.03 -5.29
CA GLY A 135 13.31 3.79 -4.03
C GLY A 135 14.69 4.34 -3.72
N LEU A 136 15.74 3.61 -4.11
CA LEU A 136 17.11 4.11 -4.03
C LEU A 136 17.68 4.46 -5.41
N GLY A 137 16.97 4.17 -6.50
CA GLY A 137 17.44 4.32 -7.87
C GLY A 137 17.66 5.76 -8.33
N SER A 138 18.56 5.93 -9.31
CA SER A 138 18.72 7.19 -10.04
C SER A 138 17.65 7.41 -11.08
N TYR A 139 17.50 8.65 -11.55
CA TYR A 139 16.76 8.88 -12.80
C TYR A 139 17.24 8.00 -13.96
N ARG A 140 18.56 7.72 -14.05
CA ARG A 140 19.11 6.85 -15.12
C ARG A 140 18.66 5.40 -15.00
N SER A 141 18.45 4.89 -13.78
CA SER A 141 17.92 3.54 -13.53
C SER A 141 16.39 3.51 -13.62
N VAL A 142 15.71 4.60 -13.27
CA VAL A 142 14.24 4.72 -13.26
C VAL A 142 13.65 4.91 -14.67
N ARG A 143 14.24 5.79 -15.50
CA ARG A 143 13.75 6.12 -16.85
C ARG A 143 13.54 4.93 -17.81
N PRO A 144 14.33 3.84 -17.79
CA PRO A 144 14.16 2.72 -18.71
C PRO A 144 12.90 1.88 -18.41
N HIS A 145 12.31 2.01 -17.23
CA HIS A 145 11.06 1.33 -16.89
C HIS A 145 9.89 2.28 -16.59
N HIS A 146 10.15 3.58 -16.39
CA HIS A 146 9.14 4.65 -16.34
C HIS A 146 9.02 5.38 -17.69
N ASN A 147 8.76 4.63 -18.76
CA ASN A 147 8.50 5.20 -20.09
C ASN A 147 7.29 4.54 -20.75
N VAL A 148 6.69 5.27 -21.69
CA VAL A 148 5.47 4.87 -22.41
C VAL A 148 5.60 3.46 -22.99
N LYS A 149 6.73 3.12 -23.62
CA LYS A 149 6.94 1.80 -24.22
C LYS A 149 6.83 0.67 -23.20
N THR A 150 7.46 0.82 -22.04
CA THR A 150 7.45 -0.21 -20.98
C THR A 150 6.08 -0.30 -20.30
N LEU A 151 5.48 0.86 -20.05
CA LEU A 151 4.17 0.95 -19.42
C LEU A 151 3.08 0.32 -20.29
N LEU A 152 3.05 0.62 -21.60
CA LEU A 152 2.13 0.00 -22.55
C LEU A 152 2.39 -1.49 -22.81
N ALA A 153 3.58 -2.00 -22.46
CA ALA A 153 3.90 -3.41 -22.55
C ALA A 153 3.45 -4.22 -21.32
N SER A 154 2.82 -3.58 -20.33
CA SER A 154 2.27 -4.26 -19.16
C SER A 154 0.76 -4.44 -19.33
N ARG A 155 0.26 -5.66 -19.11
CA ARG A 155 -1.20 -5.91 -19.10
C ARG A 155 -1.84 -5.35 -17.84
N SER A 156 -1.11 -5.43 -16.72
CA SER A 156 -1.49 -4.86 -15.44
C SER A 156 -0.22 -4.51 -14.67
N TYR A 157 -0.19 -3.36 -14.01
CA TYR A 157 0.88 -3.03 -13.07
C TYR A 157 0.70 -3.73 -11.72
N MET A 158 -0.53 -4.15 -11.40
CA MET A 158 -0.90 -4.80 -10.14
C MET A 158 -0.80 -6.33 -10.20
N HIS A 159 -0.30 -6.88 -11.31
CA HIS A 159 0.00 -8.30 -11.45
C HIS A 159 1.45 -8.44 -11.91
N PRO A 160 2.41 -8.64 -10.98
CA PRO A 160 3.84 -8.63 -11.30
C PRO A 160 4.26 -9.51 -12.50
N PRO A 161 3.74 -10.75 -12.67
CA PRO A 161 4.09 -11.58 -13.83
C PRO A 161 3.69 -11.00 -15.20
N ASP A 162 2.69 -10.11 -15.24
CA ASP A 162 2.22 -9.48 -16.48
C ASP A 162 2.73 -8.03 -16.65
N SER A 163 3.66 -7.62 -15.78
CA SER A 163 4.13 -6.24 -15.70
C SER A 163 5.57 -6.11 -16.21
N ALA A 164 5.73 -5.49 -17.38
CA ALA A 164 7.05 -5.18 -17.93
C ALA A 164 7.85 -4.23 -17.02
N LEU A 165 7.16 -3.39 -16.24
CA LEU A 165 7.74 -2.58 -15.16
C LEU A 165 8.39 -3.48 -14.10
N HIS A 166 7.65 -4.46 -13.56
CA HIS A 166 8.21 -5.40 -12.57
C HIS A 166 9.36 -6.20 -13.14
N HIS A 167 9.24 -6.73 -14.35
CA HIS A 167 10.34 -7.46 -14.99
C HIS A 167 11.61 -6.62 -15.10
N SER A 168 11.49 -5.32 -15.38
CA SER A 168 12.65 -4.44 -15.36
C SER A 168 13.20 -4.19 -13.96
N CYS A 169 12.33 -4.02 -12.96
CA CYS A 169 12.75 -3.86 -11.58
C CYS A 169 13.46 -5.12 -11.06
N ILE A 170 12.96 -6.31 -11.37
CA ILE A 170 13.57 -7.60 -11.03
C ILE A 170 14.98 -7.69 -11.60
N ARG A 171 15.16 -7.44 -12.91
CA ARG A 171 16.50 -7.45 -13.53
C ARG A 171 17.46 -6.47 -12.87
N GLN A 172 17.00 -5.27 -12.52
CA GLN A 172 17.85 -4.29 -11.82
C GLN A 172 18.13 -4.71 -10.38
N GLY A 173 17.14 -5.25 -9.68
CA GLY A 173 17.26 -5.71 -8.31
C GLY A 173 18.24 -6.88 -8.17
N GLN A 174 18.23 -7.83 -9.11
CA GLN A 174 19.21 -8.92 -9.17
C GLN A 174 20.65 -8.36 -9.32
N LEU A 175 20.87 -7.41 -10.23
CA LEU A 175 22.17 -6.76 -10.37
C LEU A 175 22.61 -5.98 -9.12
N ILE A 176 21.66 -5.42 -8.37
CA ILE A 176 21.94 -4.74 -7.10
C ILE A 176 22.34 -5.76 -6.03
N GLU A 177 21.60 -6.87 -5.90
CA GLU A 177 21.87 -7.90 -4.89
C GLU A 177 23.14 -8.72 -5.17
N ASP A 178 23.56 -8.82 -6.43
CA ASP A 178 24.89 -9.34 -6.80
C ASP A 178 26.03 -8.44 -6.29
N ALA A 179 25.79 -7.14 -6.14
CA ALA A 179 26.79 -6.15 -5.76
C ALA A 179 26.80 -5.83 -4.25
N VAL A 180 25.64 -5.85 -3.60
CA VAL A 180 25.50 -5.56 -2.16
C VAL A 180 24.48 -6.49 -1.52
N ARG A 181 24.78 -6.99 -0.32
CA ARG A 181 23.83 -7.81 0.44
C ARG A 181 22.65 -6.97 0.86
N VAL A 182 21.44 -7.35 0.44
CA VAL A 182 20.19 -6.73 0.89
C VAL A 182 19.40 -7.72 1.75
N PHE A 183 18.91 -7.25 2.90
CA PHE A 183 17.97 -7.96 3.77
C PHE A 183 16.65 -7.20 3.75
N HIS A 184 15.62 -7.83 3.17
CA HIS A 184 14.33 -7.18 2.99
C HIS A 184 13.44 -7.40 4.21
N ILE A 185 12.67 -6.38 4.56
CA ILE A 185 11.59 -6.44 5.54
C ILE A 185 10.38 -5.82 4.86
N GLU A 186 9.41 -6.66 4.50
CA GLU A 186 8.16 -6.19 3.93
C GLU A 186 7.04 -6.17 4.94
N THR A 187 6.22 -5.11 4.88
CA THR A 187 5.04 -4.95 5.72
C THR A 187 3.80 -4.67 4.88
N SER A 188 2.65 -5.21 5.30
CA SER A 188 1.35 -4.85 4.72
C SER A 188 0.43 -4.36 5.83
N VAL A 189 -0.46 -3.42 5.51
CA VAL A 189 -1.50 -2.94 6.43
C VAL A 189 -2.89 -3.29 5.93
N ASN A 190 -3.91 -3.09 6.76
CA ASN A 190 -5.28 -3.27 6.34
C ASN A 190 -5.78 -2.11 5.46
N ASN A 191 -6.89 -2.28 4.74
CA ASN A 191 -7.53 -1.20 3.96
C ASN A 191 -8.48 -0.32 4.83
N HIS A 192 -8.24 -0.19 6.14
CA HIS A 192 -9.05 0.63 7.05
C HIS A 192 -8.73 2.13 6.88
N ALA A 193 -9.30 2.74 5.84
CA ALA A 193 -8.91 4.06 5.37
C ALA A 193 -9.52 5.24 6.16
N PHE A 194 -10.54 5.01 6.99
CA PHE A 194 -11.27 6.09 7.66
C PHE A 194 -11.31 5.95 9.18
N PRO A 195 -11.20 7.06 9.94
CA PRO A 195 -11.41 7.05 11.38
C PRO A 195 -12.90 6.79 11.70
N ALA A 196 -13.19 6.48 12.97
CA ALA A 196 -14.54 6.13 13.44
C ALA A 196 -15.65 7.10 12.97
N ILE A 197 -15.38 8.40 12.94
CA ILE A 197 -16.33 9.45 12.51
C ILE A 197 -16.72 9.39 11.02
N ALA A 198 -15.90 8.73 10.21
CA ALA A 198 -16.07 8.60 8.77
C ALA A 198 -16.03 7.12 8.32
N ASN A 199 -16.13 6.18 9.26
CA ASN A 199 -16.01 4.74 9.01
C ASN A 199 -17.15 4.19 8.14
N PHE A 200 -18.27 4.92 8.01
CA PHE A 200 -19.33 4.54 7.08
C PHE A 200 -18.88 4.62 5.61
N LEU A 201 -17.86 5.43 5.28
CA LEU A 201 -17.36 5.62 3.91
C LEU A 201 -16.73 4.36 3.31
N GLN A 202 -16.29 3.41 4.13
CA GLN A 202 -15.79 2.11 3.65
C GLN A 202 -16.87 1.02 3.64
N LYS A 203 -18.11 1.35 4.02
CA LYS A 203 -19.26 0.44 3.94
C LYS A 203 -20.01 0.66 2.64
N ARG A 204 -20.58 -0.42 2.11
CA ARG A 204 -21.55 -0.34 1.01
C ARG A 204 -22.78 0.41 1.50
N GLU A 205 -23.38 1.21 0.64
CA GLU A 205 -24.54 2.05 0.95
C GLU A 205 -25.73 1.21 1.42
N THR A 206 -25.88 -0.01 0.89
CA THR A 206 -26.90 -0.98 1.31
C THR A 206 -26.71 -1.48 2.75
N ASP A 207 -25.51 -1.34 3.32
CA ASP A 207 -25.21 -1.76 4.69
C ASP A 207 -25.22 -0.60 5.69
N TRP A 208 -25.54 0.61 5.24
CA TRP A 208 -25.58 1.77 6.12
C TRP A 208 -26.72 1.63 7.12
N THR A 209 -26.35 1.65 8.40
CA THR A 209 -27.31 1.79 9.49
C THR A 209 -27.91 3.20 9.50
N THR A 210 -28.99 3.42 10.26
CA THR A 210 -29.53 4.77 10.47
C THR A 210 -28.48 5.74 11.01
N SER A 211 -27.56 5.26 11.87
CA SER A 211 -26.44 6.08 12.36
C SER A 211 -25.48 6.46 11.23
N ASP A 212 -25.14 5.53 10.33
CA ASP A 212 -24.27 5.78 9.19
C ASP A 212 -24.91 6.81 8.23
N GLN A 213 -26.22 6.70 7.98
CA GLN A 213 -26.96 7.66 7.15
C GLN A 213 -26.96 9.07 7.75
N VAL A 214 -27.15 9.20 9.07
CA VAL A 214 -27.08 10.50 9.76
C VAL A 214 -25.68 11.09 9.67
N GLN A 215 -24.64 10.28 9.87
CA GLN A 215 -23.24 10.71 9.72
C GLN A 215 -22.95 11.17 8.30
N PHE A 216 -23.42 10.43 7.29
CA PHE A 216 -23.32 10.82 5.89
C PHE A 216 -23.98 12.17 5.63
N LEU A 217 -25.23 12.35 6.05
CA LEU A 217 -25.97 13.61 5.82
C LEU A 217 -25.26 14.80 6.49
N ALA A 218 -24.80 14.64 7.72
CA ALA A 218 -24.04 15.67 8.42
C ALA A 218 -22.74 16.03 7.67
N MET A 219 -22.00 15.02 7.21
CA MET A 219 -20.75 15.23 6.49
C MET A 219 -20.98 15.81 5.10
N LYS A 220 -22.04 15.39 4.39
CA LYS A 220 -22.45 15.95 3.10
C LYS A 220 -22.79 17.43 3.23
N GLN A 221 -23.65 17.78 4.19
CA GLN A 221 -24.03 19.16 4.47
C GLN A 221 -22.80 20.01 4.82
N PHE A 222 -21.91 19.49 5.67
CA PHE A 222 -20.63 20.14 5.95
C PHE A 222 -19.84 20.39 4.65
N THR A 223 -19.67 19.38 3.80
CA THR A 223 -18.85 19.52 2.58
C THR A 223 -19.46 20.42 1.50
N ASP A 224 -20.78 20.61 1.52
CA ASP A 224 -21.47 21.48 0.56
C ASP A 224 -21.35 22.96 0.92
N TYR A 225 -21.38 23.28 2.23
CA TYR A 225 -21.46 24.66 2.70
C TYR A 225 -20.16 25.21 3.30
N ALA A 226 -19.25 24.35 3.74
CA ALA A 226 -18.00 24.80 4.34
C ALA A 226 -17.04 25.43 3.30
N PRO A 227 -16.30 26.49 3.69
CA PRO A 227 -15.29 27.09 2.82
C PRO A 227 -14.23 26.07 2.36
N PRO A 228 -13.73 26.13 1.11
CA PRO A 228 -12.79 25.15 0.57
C PRO A 228 -11.54 24.91 1.42
N SER A 229 -10.92 25.97 1.96
CA SER A 229 -9.74 25.85 2.83
C SER A 229 -10.05 25.08 4.11
N PHE A 230 -11.22 25.29 4.70
CA PHE A 230 -11.63 24.62 5.91
C PHE A 230 -11.93 23.13 5.67
N LYS A 231 -12.63 22.80 4.57
CA LYS A 231 -12.83 21.41 4.15
C LYS A 231 -11.50 20.70 3.99
N ARG A 232 -10.57 21.33 3.27
CA ARG A 232 -9.23 20.80 3.06
C ARG A 232 -8.49 20.56 4.37
N THR A 233 -8.56 21.47 5.33
CA THR A 233 -7.97 21.26 6.67
C THR A 233 -8.57 20.06 7.39
N ILE A 234 -9.89 19.88 7.36
CA ILE A 234 -10.57 18.75 8.01
C ILE A 234 -10.24 17.43 7.30
N PHE A 235 -10.30 17.38 5.97
CA PHE A 235 -9.95 16.18 5.22
C PHE A 235 -8.49 15.77 5.45
N HIS A 236 -7.57 16.73 5.48
CA HIS A 236 -6.17 16.46 5.81
C HIS A 236 -5.89 16.24 7.28
N SER A 237 -6.85 16.44 8.20
CA SER A 237 -6.69 16.08 9.62
C SER A 237 -7.20 14.66 9.93
N MET A 238 -8.08 14.11 9.10
CA MET A 238 -8.50 12.70 9.21
C MET A 238 -7.29 11.78 9.04
N ARG A 239 -7.12 10.85 9.99
CA ARG A 239 -6.05 9.86 10.02
C ARG A 239 -6.65 8.47 9.93
N ALA A 240 -6.15 7.67 8.99
CA ALA A 240 -6.57 6.28 8.84
C ALA A 240 -5.99 5.42 9.99
N PRO A 241 -6.82 4.61 10.67
CA PRO A 241 -6.36 3.69 11.71
C PRO A 241 -5.84 2.38 11.10
N TYR A 242 -4.94 2.49 10.12
CA TYR A 242 -4.32 1.34 9.48
C TYR A 242 -3.64 0.44 10.51
N GLY A 243 -3.88 -0.87 10.38
CA GLY A 243 -3.28 -1.87 11.25
C GLY A 243 -2.45 -2.88 10.47
N LEU A 244 -1.33 -3.31 11.03
CA LEU A 244 -0.40 -4.25 10.40
C LEU A 244 -1.08 -5.61 10.16
N THR A 245 -1.01 -6.12 8.94
CA THR A 245 -1.62 -7.40 8.53
C THR A 245 -0.60 -8.47 8.20
N GLY A 246 0.62 -8.06 7.85
CA GLY A 246 1.73 -8.96 7.53
C GLY A 246 3.07 -8.28 7.77
N VAL A 247 4.05 -9.07 8.23
CA VAL A 247 5.47 -8.67 8.25
C VAL A 247 6.33 -9.89 7.93
N HIS A 248 7.16 -9.75 6.91
CA HIS A 248 8.01 -10.80 6.38
C HIS A 248 9.42 -10.25 6.20
N ALA A 249 10.45 -11.07 6.38
CA ALA A 249 11.83 -10.63 6.23
C ALA A 249 12.72 -11.73 5.66
N GLY A 250 13.80 -11.36 4.98
CA GLY A 250 14.73 -12.29 4.33
C GLY A 250 14.96 -12.01 2.85
N GLN A 251 15.03 -13.07 2.03
CA GLN A 251 15.26 -12.99 0.59
C GLN A 251 14.06 -12.36 -0.12
N VAL A 252 14.34 -11.48 -1.08
CA VAL A 252 13.35 -10.59 -1.70
C VAL A 252 12.15 -11.30 -2.33
N ASP A 253 12.36 -12.35 -3.11
CA ASP A 253 11.26 -13.04 -3.80
C ASP A 253 10.38 -13.81 -2.80
N ALA A 254 11.00 -14.57 -1.89
CA ALA A 254 10.30 -15.33 -0.86
C ALA A 254 9.49 -14.42 0.08
N VAL A 255 10.05 -13.27 0.45
CA VAL A 255 9.37 -12.25 1.24
C VAL A 255 8.22 -11.62 0.46
N HIS A 256 8.49 -11.19 -0.78
CA HIS A 256 7.52 -10.48 -1.59
C HIS A 256 6.30 -11.35 -1.93
N ASP A 257 6.51 -12.60 -2.35
CA ASP A 257 5.43 -13.54 -2.62
C ASP A 257 4.51 -13.72 -1.41
N LYS A 258 5.10 -13.82 -0.21
CA LYS A 258 4.33 -13.96 1.02
C LYS A 258 3.54 -12.69 1.37
N THR A 259 4.15 -11.52 1.19
CA THR A 259 3.47 -10.24 1.40
C THR A 259 2.30 -10.07 0.43
N LEU A 260 2.46 -10.47 -0.83
CA LEU A 260 1.42 -10.37 -1.85
C LEU A 260 0.19 -11.23 -1.52
N GLU A 261 0.34 -12.37 -0.82
CA GLU A 261 -0.80 -13.13 -0.31
C GLU A 261 -1.65 -12.29 0.65
N ALA A 262 -1.02 -11.54 1.56
CA ALA A 262 -1.71 -10.69 2.53
C ALA A 262 -2.37 -9.47 1.88
N VAL A 263 -1.73 -8.88 0.88
CA VAL A 263 -2.26 -7.74 0.12
C VAL A 263 -3.45 -8.16 -0.75
N ARG A 264 -3.33 -9.25 -1.52
CA ARG A 264 -4.38 -9.75 -2.41
C ARG A 264 -5.67 -10.10 -1.68
N ARG A 265 -5.56 -10.68 -0.48
CA ARG A 265 -6.71 -11.02 0.39
C ARG A 265 -7.64 -9.84 0.68
N GLN A 266 -7.15 -8.62 0.59
CA GLN A 266 -7.88 -7.42 1.01
C GLN A 266 -8.40 -6.57 -0.14
N MET A 267 -7.92 -6.84 -1.36
CA MET A 267 -8.21 -5.98 -2.52
C MET A 267 -8.80 -6.74 -3.70
N THR A 268 -8.71 -8.07 -3.71
CA THR A 268 -9.19 -8.87 -4.84
C THR A 268 -10.69 -9.05 -4.74
N VAL A 269 -11.38 -8.77 -5.83
CA VAL A 269 -12.80 -9.04 -6.02
C VAL A 269 -12.89 -9.93 -7.27
N GLU A 270 -13.49 -11.10 -7.13
CA GLU A 270 -13.76 -11.98 -8.25
C GLU A 270 -14.92 -11.43 -9.07
N VAL A 271 -14.78 -11.44 -10.40
CA VAL A 271 -15.77 -10.90 -11.32
C VAL A 271 -15.99 -11.91 -12.44
N ASP A 272 -17.23 -12.33 -12.63
CA ASP A 272 -17.61 -13.18 -13.76
C ASP A 272 -17.49 -12.38 -15.08
N GLY A 273 -16.85 -12.97 -16.08
CA GLY A 273 -16.54 -12.34 -17.36
C GLY A 273 -16.60 -13.30 -18.53
#